data_AF-M5JTH1-F1
#
_entry.id   AF-M5JTH1-F1
#
_cell.length_a   1.000
_cell.length_b   1.000
_cell.length_c   1.000
_cell.angle_alpha   90.00
_cell.angle_beta   90.00
_cell.angle_gamma   90.00
#
_symmetry.space_group_name_H-M   'P 1'
#
loop_
_entity.id
_entity.type
_entity.pdbx_description
1 polymer ?
#
loop_
_entity_poly.entity_id
_entity_poly.type
_entity_poly.pdbx_seq_one_letter_code
_entity_poly.pdbx_strand_id
1 'polypeptide(L)'
;MAAENLQLGRTVIVDSVNATEITRQAFRDVAAKAGSRWVQVEVACSDVETHRRRTETRIMTVEGLTPPDWDQIQKRHFEPWSTDLRVDTSVLSVEESVETIMKSL
;
A
#
# COMPACT_ATOMS: atom_id res chain seq x y z
N MET A 1 0.73 -5.83 18.19
CA MET A 1 0.62 -6.03 16.72
C MET A 1 -0.69 -5.37 16.25
N ALA A 2 -1.10 -5.56 14.98
CA ALA A 2 -2.30 -4.89 14.44
C ALA A 2 -3.57 -5.23 15.25
N ALA A 3 -3.78 -6.52 15.56
CA ALA A 3 -4.94 -6.98 16.32
C ALA A 3 -5.07 -6.32 17.70
N GLU A 4 -3.98 -6.23 18.46
CA GLU A 4 -4.00 -5.63 19.80
C GLU A 4 -4.24 -4.12 19.73
N ASN A 5 -3.73 -3.42 18.71
CA ASN A 5 -4.03 -2.00 18.54
C ASN A 5 -5.51 -1.77 18.20
N LEU A 6 -6.11 -2.62 17.35
CA LEU A 6 -7.54 -2.55 17.05
C LEU A 6 -8.39 -2.86 18.29
N GLN A 7 -8.01 -3.84 19.11
CA GLN A 7 -8.69 -4.14 20.38
C GLN A 7 -8.63 -2.99 21.38
N LEU A 8 -7.59 -2.15 21.33
CA LEU A 8 -7.48 -0.91 22.11
C LEU A 8 -8.27 0.26 21.50
N GLY A 9 -9.04 0.04 20.43
CA GLY A 9 -9.84 1.07 19.75
C GLY A 9 -9.02 2.04 18.89
N ARG A 10 -7.78 1.69 18.53
CA ARG A 10 -6.91 2.54 17.70
C ARG A 10 -7.12 2.27 16.22
N THR A 11 -6.89 3.28 15.41
CA THR A 11 -6.74 3.13 13.95
C THR A 11 -5.39 2.49 13.62
N VAL A 12 -5.40 1.51 12.73
CA VAL A 12 -4.19 0.85 12.23
C VAL A 12 -4.08 1.10 10.72
N ILE A 13 -2.90 1.55 10.28
CA ILE A 13 -2.54 1.65 8.86
C ILE A 13 -1.56 0.51 8.57
N VAL A 14 -1.84 -0.27 7.54
CA VAL A 14 -0.95 -1.33 7.04
C VAL A 14 -0.39 -0.88 5.70
N ASP A 15 0.92 -0.62 5.67
CA ASP A 15 1.65 -0.30 4.44
C ASP A 15 2.49 -1.52 4.01
N SER A 16 2.17 -2.05 2.83
CA SER A 16 2.85 -3.20 2.23
C SER A 16 2.47 -3.30 0.75
N VAL A 17 3.39 -3.82 -0.07
CA VAL A 17 3.12 -4.11 -1.49
C VAL A 17 1.93 -5.06 -1.65
N ASN A 18 1.68 -5.96 -0.68
CA ASN A 18 0.50 -6.84 -0.59
C ASN A 18 0.05 -7.43 -1.94
N ALA A 19 1.01 -7.97 -2.68
CA ALA A 19 0.84 -8.31 -4.09
C ALA A 19 -0.09 -9.52 -4.34
N THR A 20 -0.38 -10.31 -3.31
CA THR A 20 -1.21 -11.53 -3.42
C THR A 20 -2.46 -11.45 -2.55
N GLU A 21 -3.50 -12.14 -2.98
CA GLU A 21 -4.76 -12.18 -2.27
C GLU A 21 -4.64 -12.81 -0.90
N ILE A 22 -3.78 -13.82 -0.75
CA ILE A 22 -3.50 -14.45 0.55
C ILE A 22 -2.98 -13.41 1.55
N THR A 23 -2.04 -12.55 1.13
CA THR A 23 -1.51 -11.49 2.01
C THR A 23 -2.55 -10.45 2.38
N ARG A 24 -3.42 -10.07 1.44
CA ARG A 24 -4.51 -9.12 1.69
C ARG A 24 -5.59 -9.71 2.61
N GLN A 25 -5.95 -10.97 2.40
CA GLN A 25 -6.94 -11.68 3.23
C GLN A 25 -6.47 -11.79 4.67
N ALA A 26 -5.18 -12.04 4.91
CA ALA A 26 -4.63 -12.11 6.27
C ALA A 26 -4.87 -10.83 7.08
N PHE A 27 -4.73 -9.65 6.45
CA PHE A 27 -5.03 -8.38 7.11
C PHE A 27 -6.53 -8.12 7.26
N ARG A 28 -7.33 -8.47 6.25
CA ARG A 28 -8.80 -8.41 6.34
C ARG A 28 -9.34 -9.24 7.50
N ASP A 29 -8.83 -10.45 7.69
CA ASP A 29 -9.23 -11.33 8.78
C ASP A 29 -8.94 -10.72 10.16
N VAL A 30 -7.82 -9.99 10.29
CA VAL A 30 -7.48 -9.28 11.54
C VAL A 30 -8.51 -8.20 11.85
N ALA A 31 -8.87 -7.38 10.85
CA ALA A 31 -9.89 -6.34 11.03
C ALA A 31 -11.26 -6.93 11.33
N ALA A 32 -11.67 -7.98 10.60
CA ALA A 32 -12.94 -8.66 10.80
C ALA A 32 -13.06 -9.28 12.20
N LYS A 33 -12.02 -9.97 12.68
CA LYS A 33 -11.98 -10.54 14.05
C LYS A 33 -12.06 -9.47 15.14
N ALA A 34 -11.51 -8.29 14.88
CA ALA A 34 -11.60 -7.15 15.78
C ALA A 34 -12.91 -6.36 15.65
N GLY A 35 -13.83 -6.75 14.76
CA GLY A 35 -15.06 -5.99 14.46
C GLY A 35 -14.80 -4.59 13.95
N SER A 36 -13.62 -4.34 13.36
CA SER A 36 -13.18 -3.02 12.91
C SER A 36 -13.51 -2.82 11.44
N ARG A 37 -13.84 -1.57 11.06
CA ARG A 37 -13.98 -1.20 9.65
C ARG A 37 -12.67 -1.44 8.90
N TRP A 38 -12.77 -1.95 7.69
CA TRP A 38 -11.66 -2.19 6.79
C TRP A 38 -11.83 -1.37 5.52
N VAL A 39 -10.76 -0.68 5.10
CA VAL A 39 -10.73 0.11 3.86
C VAL A 39 -9.46 -0.25 3.10
N GLN A 40 -9.61 -0.63 1.83
CA GLN A 40 -8.52 -0.98 0.94
C GLN A 40 -8.17 0.22 0.06
N VAL A 41 -6.91 0.64 0.15
CA VAL A 41 -6.38 1.71 -0.68
C VAL A 41 -5.25 1.14 -1.52
N GLU A 42 -5.41 1.16 -2.84
CA GLU A 42 -4.33 0.87 -3.77
C GLU A 42 -3.57 2.16 -4.07
N VAL A 43 -2.29 2.19 -3.72
CA VAL A 43 -1.38 3.30 -4.09
C VAL A 43 -0.63 2.89 -5.35
N ALA A 44 -0.93 3.55 -6.45
CA ALA A 44 -0.37 3.27 -7.76
C ALA A 44 0.48 4.45 -8.28
N CYS A 45 1.28 4.18 -9.30
CA CYS A 45 1.89 5.19 -10.16
C CYS A 45 1.66 4.72 -11.60
N SER A 46 0.70 5.32 -12.30
CA SER A 46 0.34 4.91 -13.66
C SER A 46 1.38 5.30 -14.71
N ASP A 47 2.18 6.34 -14.42
CA ASP A 47 3.29 6.76 -15.27
C ASP A 47 4.52 5.89 -15.02
N VAL A 48 4.79 5.01 -15.97
CA VAL A 48 5.90 4.04 -15.96
C VAL A 48 7.26 4.74 -15.92
N GLU A 49 7.43 5.85 -16.63
CA GLU A 49 8.71 6.59 -16.65
C GLU A 49 8.97 7.26 -15.30
N THR A 50 7.93 7.83 -14.70
CA THR A 50 8.01 8.39 -13.35
C THR A 50 8.28 7.32 -12.31
N HIS A 51 7.63 6.17 -12.37
CA HIS A 51 7.87 5.07 -11.44
C HIS A 51 9.32 4.56 -11.56
N ARG A 52 9.79 4.31 -12.79
CA ARG A 52 11.17 3.88 -13.05
C ARG A 52 12.18 4.87 -12.51
N ARG A 53 12.02 6.15 -12.85
CA ARG A 53 12.89 7.24 -12.36
C ARG A 53 12.92 7.25 -10.83
N ARG A 54 11.76 7.21 -10.17
CA ARG A 54 11.66 7.22 -8.69
C ARG A 54 12.38 6.03 -8.06
N THR A 55 12.30 4.83 -8.63
CA THR A 55 13.03 3.64 -8.14
C THR A 55 14.54 3.80 -8.34
N GLU A 56 14.98 4.12 -9.55
CA GLU A 56 16.40 4.16 -9.91
C GLU A 56 17.14 5.29 -9.17
N THR A 57 16.46 6.39 -8.83
CA THR A 57 17.04 7.49 -8.05
C THR A 57 16.83 7.36 -6.54
N ARG A 58 16.16 6.31 -6.07
CA ARG A 58 15.84 6.16 -4.64
C ARG A 58 17.11 5.88 -3.84
N ILE A 59 17.46 6.79 -2.94
CA ILE A 59 18.54 6.56 -1.97
C ILE A 59 17.99 5.66 -0.87
N MET A 60 18.64 4.50 -0.67
CA MET A 60 18.28 3.62 0.43
C MET A 60 18.94 4.09 1.72
N THR A 61 18.10 4.39 2.71
CA THR A 61 18.49 4.88 4.02
C THR A 61 18.59 3.76 5.06
N VAL A 62 18.24 2.53 4.69
CA VAL A 62 18.28 1.37 5.58
C VAL A 62 19.51 0.52 5.25
N GLU A 63 20.38 0.36 6.23
CA GLU A 63 21.61 -0.42 6.10
C GLU A 63 21.30 -1.90 5.77
N GLY A 64 22.04 -2.46 4.81
CA GLY A 64 21.89 -3.86 4.39
C GLY A 64 20.70 -4.15 3.47
N LEU A 65 19.87 -3.15 3.13
CA LEU A 65 18.78 -3.34 2.17
C LEU A 65 19.19 -2.88 0.75
N THR A 66 19.16 -3.83 -0.18
CA THR A 66 19.26 -3.55 -1.63
C THR A 66 17.85 -3.35 -2.17
N PRO A 67 17.55 -2.21 -2.82
CA PRO A 67 16.25 -2.00 -3.44
C PRO A 67 16.12 -2.90 -4.68
N PRO A 68 14.91 -3.30 -5.08
CA PRO A 68 14.73 -4.00 -6.33
C PRO A 68 15.08 -3.08 -7.51
N ASP A 69 15.71 -3.63 -8.53
CA ASP A 69 15.88 -2.93 -9.80
C ASP A 69 14.57 -2.85 -10.59
N TRP A 70 14.59 -2.08 -11.69
CA TRP A 70 13.40 -1.88 -12.51
C TRP A 70 12.86 -3.17 -13.13
N ASP A 71 13.72 -4.07 -13.58
CA ASP A 71 13.33 -5.34 -14.19
C ASP A 71 12.68 -6.28 -13.17
N GLN A 72 13.20 -6.32 -11.94
CA GLN A 72 12.63 -7.03 -10.80
C GLN A 72 11.25 -6.50 -10.41
N ILE A 73 11.03 -5.18 -10.47
CA ILE A 73 9.73 -4.57 -10.23
C ILE A 73 8.73 -5.00 -11.32
N GLN A 74 9.11 -4.92 -12.59
CA GLN A 74 8.22 -5.29 -13.70
C GLN A 74 7.86 -6.78 -13.71
N LYS A 75 8.77 -7.65 -13.28
CA LYS A 75 8.55 -9.10 -13.18
C LYS A 75 7.83 -9.53 -11.91
N ARG A 76 7.55 -8.60 -10.99
CA ARG A 76 6.92 -8.94 -9.72
C ARG A 76 5.49 -9.42 -9.96
N HIS A 77 5.19 -10.62 -9.46
CA HIS A 77 3.83 -11.15 -9.45
C HIS A 77 2.93 -10.21 -8.64
N PHE A 78 1.86 -9.72 -9.27
CA PHE A 78 0.87 -8.86 -8.65
C PHE A 78 -0.51 -9.28 -9.12
N GLU A 79 -1.35 -9.70 -8.18
CA GLU A 79 -2.69 -10.21 -8.47
C GLU A 79 -3.68 -9.05 -8.56
N PRO A 80 -4.47 -8.95 -9.65
CA PRO A 80 -5.60 -8.03 -9.72
C PRO A 80 -6.55 -8.20 -8.53
N TRP A 81 -7.13 -7.11 -8.06
CA TRP A 81 -8.02 -7.11 -6.90
C TRP A 81 -9.00 -5.94 -6.96
N SER A 82 -10.09 -6.05 -6.21
CA SER A 82 -11.08 -4.98 -6.06
C SER A 82 -10.73 -4.16 -4.82
N THR A 83 -10.22 -2.96 -5.06
CA THR A 83 -9.91 -1.97 -4.02
C THR A 83 -11.10 -1.03 -3.80
N ASP A 84 -11.25 -0.51 -2.59
CA ASP A 84 -12.29 0.49 -2.27
C ASP A 84 -11.92 1.87 -2.82
N LEU A 85 -10.62 2.18 -2.83
CA LEU A 85 -10.06 3.40 -3.35
C LEU A 85 -8.75 3.12 -4.09
N ARG A 86 -8.50 3.85 -5.19
CA ARG A 86 -7.20 3.89 -5.86
C ARG A 86 -6.69 5.33 -5.86
N VAL A 87 -5.44 5.50 -5.44
CA VAL A 87 -4.72 6.77 -5.44
C VAL A 87 -3.57 6.66 -6.42
N ASP A 88 -3.51 7.57 -7.39
CA ASP A 88 -2.46 7.58 -8.41
C ASP A 88 -1.45 8.70 -8.15
N THR A 89 -0.26 8.32 -7.72
CA THR A 89 0.83 9.23 -7.31
C THR A 89 1.62 9.82 -8.48
N SER A 90 1.28 9.48 -9.74
CA SER A 90 1.72 10.26 -10.90
C SER A 90 0.83 11.48 -11.14
N VAL A 91 -0.39 11.48 -10.63
CA VAL A 91 -1.41 12.52 -10.86
C VAL A 91 -1.64 13.36 -9.62
N LEU A 92 -1.79 12.71 -8.46
CA LEU A 92 -2.11 13.36 -7.20
C LEU A 92 -0.85 13.70 -6.41
N SER A 93 -0.85 14.88 -5.79
CA SER A 93 0.07 15.24 -4.71
C SER A 93 -0.17 14.38 -3.46
N VAL A 94 0.72 14.49 -2.48
CA VAL A 94 0.58 13.81 -1.19
C VAL A 94 -0.67 14.32 -0.46
N GLU A 95 -0.88 15.63 -0.47
CA GLU A 95 -1.99 16.30 0.19
C GLU A 95 -3.34 15.86 -0.39
N GLU A 96 -3.46 15.85 -1.72
CA GLU A 96 -4.68 15.38 -2.42
C GLU A 96 -4.91 13.88 -2.19
N SER A 97 -3.85 13.08 -2.15
CA SER A 97 -3.92 11.65 -1.85
C SER A 97 -4.47 11.41 -0.45
N VAL A 98 -3.95 12.14 0.54
CA VAL A 98 -4.41 12.07 1.94
C VAL A 98 -5.86 12.53 2.05
N GLU A 99 -6.21 13.66 1.45
CA GLU A 99 -7.60 14.16 1.47
C GLU A 99 -8.58 13.14 0.86
N THR A 100 -8.19 12.52 -0.25
CA THR A 100 -8.99 11.48 -0.91
C THR A 100 -9.21 10.27 0.00
N ILE A 101 -8.16 9.80 0.67
CA ILE A 101 -8.25 8.68 1.63
C ILE A 101 -9.12 9.07 2.83
N MET A 102 -8.95 10.27 3.38
CA MET A 102 -9.73 10.72 4.54
C MET A 102 -11.23 10.82 4.24
N LYS A 103 -11.63 11.11 2.99
CA LYS A 103 -13.03 11.13 2.56
C LYS A 103 -13.67 9.73 2.48
N SER A 104 -12.87 8.65 2.44
CA SER A 104 -13.37 7.27 2.38
C SER A 104 -13.38 6.56 3.73
N LEU A 105 -12.93 7.23 4.80
CA LEU A 105 -12.99 6.77 6.19
C LEU A 105 -14.27 7.24 6.88
#